data_AF-A0A3D1LH30-F1
#
_entry.id   AF-A0A3D1LH30-F1
#
_cell.length_a   1.000
_cell.length_b   1.000
_cell.length_c   1.000
_cell.angle_alpha   90.00
_cell.angle_beta   90.00
_cell.angle_gamma   90.00
#
_symmetry.space_group_name_H-M   'P 1'
#
loop_
_entity.id
_entity.type
_entity.pdbx_description
1 polymer ?
#
loop_
_entity_poly.entity_id
_entity_poly.type
_entity_poly.pdbx_seq_one_letter_code
_entity_poly.pdbx_strand_id
1 'polypeptide(L)' 'MQSYEVVREVENLCANNQMRDIFFEEIETDDPVGWLRDFVKGKDVTLTVDEKESGDLTVFVESGGVTQKFLFTRL' A
#
# COMPACT_ATOMS: atom_id res chain seq x y z
N MET A 1 7.47 -7.21 -16.68
CA MET A 1 7.21 -5.99 -15.90
C MET A 1 5.81 -5.53 -16.19
N GLN A 2 4.94 -5.63 -15.19
CA GLN A 2 3.58 -5.12 -15.22
C GLN A 2 3.58 -3.68 -14.68
N SER A 3 2.81 -2.80 -15.30
CA SER A 3 2.62 -1.43 -14.83
C SER A 3 1.45 -1.37 -13.86
N TYR A 4 1.60 -0.62 -12.77
CA TYR A 4 0.58 -0.44 -11.74
C TYR A 4 0.40 1.04 -11.41
N GLU A 5 -0.85 1.47 -11.27
CA GLU A 5 -1.18 2.66 -10.49
C GLU A 5 -1.25 2.24 -9.01
N VAL A 6 -0.43 2.89 -8.19
CA VAL A 6 -0.36 2.67 -6.76
C VAL A 6 -1.01 3.85 -6.05
N VAL A 7 -2.09 3.56 -5.32
CA VAL A 7 -2.72 4.52 -4.40
C VAL A 7 -2.34 4.14 -2.98
N ARG A 8 -1.64 5.04 -2.29
CA ARG A 8 -1.31 4.87 -0.86
C ARG A 8 -2.18 5.80 -0.04
N GLU A 9 -2.95 5.22 0.87
CA GLU A 9 -3.76 5.92 1.86
C GLU A 9 -3.11 5.79 3.25
N VAL A 10 -2.97 6.90 3.96
CA VAL A 10 -2.52 6.93 5.37
C VAL A 10 -3.64 7.48 6.24
N GLU A 11 -4.07 6.71 7.23
CA GLU A 11 -5.13 7.12 8.14
C GLU A 11 -4.66 8.20 9.12
N ASN A 12 -5.53 9.19 9.35
CA ASN A 12 -5.32 10.16 10.41
C ASN A 12 -5.82 9.60 11.75
N LEU A 13 -4.93 9.51 12.74
CA LEU A 13 -5.24 8.91 14.05
C LEU A 13 -6.05 9.83 14.99
N CYS A 14 -6.41 11.05 14.58
CA CYS A 14 -7.23 11.92 15.43
C CYS A 14 -8.66 11.37 15.57
N ALA A 15 -9.17 11.34 16.81
CA ALA A 15 -10.52 10.85 17.09
C ALA A 15 -11.57 11.59 16.25
N ASN A 16 -12.47 10.83 15.62
CA ASN A 16 -13.52 11.32 14.70
C ASN A 16 -13.00 12.04 13.44
N ASN A 17 -11.72 11.96 13.11
CA ASN A 17 -11.20 12.47 11.84
C ASN A 17 -11.24 11.37 10.77
N GLN A 18 -11.96 11.61 9.68
CA GLN A 18 -12.06 10.69 8.54
C GLN A 18 -11.16 11.09 7.36
N MET A 19 -10.29 12.08 7.55
CA MET A 19 -9.31 12.46 6.52
C MET A 19 -8.21 11.41 6.39
N ARG A 20 -7.76 11.21 5.14
CA ARG A 20 -6.64 10.33 4.79
C ARG A 20 -5.70 11.10 3.88
N ASP A 21 -4.41 10.98 4.13
CA ASP A 21 -3.41 11.46 3.17
C ASP A 21 -3.33 10.45 2.03
N ILE A 22 -3.56 10.92 0.80
CA ILE A 22 -3.58 10.08 -0.40
C ILE A 22 -2.38 10.43 -1.28
N PHE A 23 -1.63 9.41 -1.69
CA PHE A 23 -0.51 9.52 -2.62
C PHE A 23 -0.75 8.62 -3.82
N PHE A 24 -0.31 9.07 -5.00
CA PHE A 24 -0.42 8.36 -6.27
C PHE A 24 0.97 8.18 -6.86
N GLU A 25 1.25 6.99 -7.38
CA GLU A 25 2.50 6.68 -8.06
C GLU A 25 2.24 5.62 -9.13
N GLU A 26 2.84 5.77 -10.31
CA GLU A 26 2.87 4.69 -11.31
C GLU A 26 4.20 3.97 -11.21
N ILE A 27 4.16 2.64 -11.06
CA ILE A 27 5.36 1.81 -10.96
C ILE A 27 5.33 0.70 -11.99
N GLU A 28 6.51 0.22 -12.37
CA GLU A 28 6.66 -0.99 -13.16
C GLU A 28 7.37 -2.03 -12.31
N THR A 29 6.76 -3.20 -12.10
CA THR A 29 7.35 -4.29 -11.33
C THR A 29 6.68 -5.62 -11.68
N ASP A 30 7.40 -6.72 -11.48
CA ASP A 30 6.83 -8.08 -11.52
C ASP A 30 6.55 -8.62 -10.10
N ASP A 31 6.99 -7.90 -9.05
CA ASP A 31 6.76 -8.23 -7.64
C ASP A 31 6.32 -6.97 -6.86
N PRO A 32 5.02 -6.65 -6.84
CA PRO A 32 4.50 -5.48 -6.12
C PRO A 32 4.70 -5.57 -4.59
N VAL A 33 4.64 -6.77 -4.01
CA VAL A 33 4.86 -6.97 -2.56
C VAL A 33 6.33 -6.77 -2.21
N GLY A 34 7.25 -7.29 -3.04
CA GLY A 34 8.69 -7.06 -2.90
C GLY A 34 9.05 -5.58 -3.00
N TRP A 35 8.52 -4.89 -4.02
CA TRP A 35 8.67 -3.44 -4.16
C TRP A 35 8.21 -2.69 -2.90
N LEU A 36 7.04 -3.06 -2.36
CA LEU A 36 6.51 -2.43 -1.15
C LEU A 36 7.37 -2.71 0.08
N ARG A 37 7.91 -3.93 0.22
CA ARG A 37 8.82 -4.27 1.33
C ARG A 37 10.09 -3.42 1.29
N ASP A 38 10.63 -3.16 0.12
CA ASP A 38 11.77 -2.26 -0.03
C ASP A 38 11.40 -0.80 0.28
N PHE A 39 10.21 -0.35 -0.13
CA PHE A 39 9.69 0.98 0.18
C PHE A 39 9.55 1.22 1.70
N VAL A 40 9.09 0.22 2.46
CA VAL A 40 8.91 0.31 3.92
C VAL A 40 10.10 -0.18 4.74
N LYS A 41 11.20 -0.52 4.08
CA LYS A 41 12.40 -1.12 4.69
C LYS A 41 12.92 -0.30 5.87
N GLY A 42 13.34 -1.00 6.93
CA GLY A 42 13.88 -0.41 8.15
C GLY A 42 12.82 0.02 9.18
N LYS A 43 11.53 -0.18 8.88
CA LYS A 43 10.43 -0.06 9.84
C LYS A 43 10.02 -1.45 10.32
N ASP A 44 9.67 -1.59 11.59
CA ASP A 44 9.01 -2.80 12.07
C ASP A 44 7.57 -2.77 11.53
N VAL A 45 7.28 -3.69 10.60
CA VAL A 45 6.06 -3.68 9.79
C VAL A 45 5.43 -5.06 9.72
N THR A 46 4.10 -5.08 9.85
CA THR A 46 3.28 -6.24 9.49
C THR A 46 2.62 -5.95 8.16
N LEU A 47 2.74 -6.86 7.18
CA LEU A 47 2.06 -6.77 5.89
C LEU A 47 0.94 -7.81 5.81
N THR A 48 -0.26 -7.36 5.46
CA THR A 48 -1.39 -8.21 5.08
C THR A 48 -1.72 -7.97 3.62
N VAL A 49 -1.69 -9.02 2.81
CA VAL A 49 -1.89 -8.95 1.36
C VAL A 49 -3.24 -9.56 1.00
N ASP A 50 -4.03 -8.82 0.24
CA ASP A 50 -5.31 -9.22 -0.35
C ASP A 50 -5.19 -9.11 -1.88
N GLU A 51 -5.12 -10.26 -2.56
CA GLU A 51 -5.03 -10.33 -4.01
C GLU A 51 -6.40 -10.70 -4.59
N LYS A 52 -6.86 -9.89 -5.55
CA LYS A 52 -8.16 -10.11 -6.21
C LYS A 52 -7.99 -11.03 -7.41
N GLU A 53 -9.10 -11.64 -7.85
CA GLU A 53 -9.13 -12.44 -9.10
C GLU A 53 -8.75 -11.62 -10.36
N SER A 54 -8.95 -10.30 -10.35
CA SER A 54 -8.48 -9.39 -11.41
C SER A 54 -6.95 -9.28 -11.48
N GLY A 55 -6.26 -9.68 -10.41
CA GLY A 55 -4.83 -9.50 -10.21
C GLY A 55 -4.43 -8.11 -9.71
N ASP A 56 -5.41 -7.31 -9.29
CA ASP A 56 -5.17 -6.13 -8.45
C ASP A 56 -4.82 -6.57 -7.02
N LEU A 57 -4.02 -5.76 -6.35
CA LEU A 57 -3.52 -6.06 -5.01
C LEU A 57 -3.94 -4.97 -4.04
N THR A 58 -4.38 -5.34 -2.84
CA THR A 58 -4.44 -4.43 -1.70
C THR A 58 -3.49 -4.92 -0.63
N VAL A 59 -2.60 -4.05 -0.15
CA VAL A 59 -1.67 -4.38 0.92
C VAL A 59 -1.85 -3.41 2.08
N PHE A 60 -2.10 -3.96 3.26
CA PHE A 60 -2.11 -3.21 4.50
C PHE A 60 -0.73 -3.31 5.14
N VAL A 61 -0.17 -2.16 5.50
CA VAL A 61 1.10 -2.04 6.22
C VAL A 61 0.82 -1.41 7.57
N GLU A 62 1.01 -2.18 8.63
CA GLU A 62 0.93 -1.71 10.00
C GLU A 62 2.32 -1.40 10.53
N SER A 63 2.55 -0.19 11.05
CA SER A 63 3.81 0.17 11.69
C SER A 63 3.58 1.23 12.76
N GLY A 64 4.09 0.99 13.97
CA GLY A 64 4.02 1.96 15.07
C GLY A 64 2.59 2.40 15.44
N GLY A 65 1.59 1.54 15.23
CA GLY A 65 0.18 1.84 15.48
C GLY A 65 -0.52 2.64 14.38
N VAL A 66 0.14 2.88 13.24
CA VAL A 66 -0.45 3.48 12.05
C VAL A 66 -0.64 2.40 10.99
N THR A 67 -1.85 2.33 10.43
CA THR A 67 -2.16 1.49 9.27
C THR A 67 -2.11 2.34 8.01
N GLN A 68 -1.43 1.81 6.99
CA GLN A 68 -1.38 2.37 5.66
C GLN A 68 -1.92 1.35 4.68
N LYS A 69 -2.70 1.82 3.70
CA LYS A 69 -3.31 0.97 2.68
C LYS A 69 -2.70 1.29 1.33
N PHE A 70 -2.18 0.28 0.65
CA PHE A 70 -1.65 0.40 -0.71
C PHE A 70 -2.58 -0.38 -1.64
N LEU A 71 -3.12 0.29 -2.65
CA LEU A 71 -3.89 -0.33 -3.72
C LEU A 71 -3.03 -0.32 -4.97
N PHE A 72 -2.78 -1.49 -5.55
CA PHE A 72 -2.10 -1.65 -6.82
C PHE A 72 -3.14 -2.06 -7.85
N THR A 73 -3.44 -1.15 -8.78
CA THR A 73 -4.34 -1.38 -9.91
C THR A 73 -3.50 -1.60 -11.15
N ARG A 74 -3.73 -2.68 -11.90
CA ARG A 74 -3.00 -2.90 -13.15
C ARG A 74 -3.38 -1.85 -14.20
N LEU A 75 -2.38 -1.32 -14.90
CA LEU A 75 -2.53 -0.45 -16.07
C LEU A 75 -2.51 -1.25 -17.38
#